data_AF-A0A2M4C3P4-F1
#
_entry.id   AF-A0A2M4C3P4-F1
#
_cell.length_a   1.000
_cell.length_b   1.000
_cell.length_c   1.000
_cell.angle_alpha   90.00
_cell.angle_beta   90.00
_cell.angle_gamma   90.00
#
_symmetry.space_group_name_H-M   'P 1'
#
loop_
_entity.id
_entity.type
_entity.pdbx_description
1 polymer ?
#
loop_
_entity_poly.entity_id
_entity_poly.type
_entity_poly.pdbx_seq_one_letter_code
_entity_poly.pdbx_strand_id
1 'polypeptide(L)'
;MRVATALMRVRKPQNESDVPFQEVLPLRLKNHVSGKTDKTSDVACLQEMTVLFSCLKTNDFNESLCAKEVGNFQQCYKGYLGKKSAKKETSGKGVLVAGKDLNYKQLNKVLKKYPTSSQNY
;
A
#
# COMPACT_ATOMS: atom_id res chain seq x y z
N MET A 1 5.57 41.70 33.75
CA MET A 1 5.79 41.88 32.29
C MET A 1 6.55 40.69 31.70
N ARG A 2 5.87 39.61 31.31
CA ARG A 2 6.49 38.46 30.61
C ARG A 2 5.45 37.73 29.75
N VAL A 3 4.98 38.38 28.68
CA VAL A 3 4.03 37.73 27.73
C VAL A 3 4.46 37.89 26.26
N ALA A 4 5.40 38.79 25.94
CA ALA A 4 5.66 39.18 24.55
C ALA A 4 6.57 38.24 23.73
N THR A 5 7.38 37.37 24.35
CA THR A 5 8.37 36.57 23.61
C THR A 5 7.82 35.29 23.00
N ALA A 6 6.66 34.79 23.46
CA ALA A 6 6.05 33.57 22.94
C ALA A 6 5.34 33.77 21.58
N LEU A 7 4.83 34.97 21.31
CA LEU A 7 4.12 35.29 20.05
C LEU A 7 5.06 35.51 18.85
N MET A 8 6.36 35.72 19.08
CA MET A 8 7.37 36.01 18.05
C MET A 8 8.03 34.77 17.43
N ARG A 9 7.70 33.56 17.93
CA ARG A 9 8.23 32.29 17.40
C ARG A 9 7.33 31.61 16.37
N VAL A 10 6.29 32.31 15.89
CA VAL A 10 5.50 31.83 14.77
C VAL A 10 6.25 32.16 13.50
N ARG A 11 6.56 31.16 12.67
CA ARG A 11 7.17 31.40 11.36
C ARG A 11 6.27 32.35 10.58
N LYS A 12 6.80 33.52 10.20
CA LYS A 12 6.10 34.45 9.30
C LYS A 12 5.83 33.71 7.98
N PRO A 13 4.68 33.96 7.32
CA PRO A 13 4.45 33.43 5.98
C PRO A 13 5.59 33.89 5.06
N GLN A 14 6.04 33.00 4.19
CA GLN A 14 7.06 33.32 3.20
C GLN A 14 6.53 34.38 2.23
N ASN A 15 7.37 35.36 1.92
CA ASN A 15 7.05 36.40 0.96
C ASN A 15 7.23 35.85 -0.47
N GLU A 16 6.19 35.97 -1.30
CA GLU A 16 6.17 35.44 -2.67
C GLU A 16 7.21 36.12 -3.58
N SER A 17 7.59 37.37 -3.30
CA SER A 17 8.64 38.06 -4.06
C SER A 17 10.02 37.44 -3.85
N ASP A 18 10.26 36.91 -2.65
CA ASP A 18 11.57 36.37 -2.25
C ASP A 18 11.70 34.90 -2.67
N VAL A 19 10.58 34.22 -2.94
CA VAL A 19 10.50 32.83 -3.40
C VAL A 19 9.46 32.71 -4.52
N PRO A 20 9.75 33.22 -5.73
CA PRO A 20 8.81 33.17 -6.83
C PRO A 20 8.53 31.72 -7.23
N PHE A 21 7.26 31.39 -7.45
CA PHE A 21 6.88 30.07 -7.94
C PHE A 21 7.42 29.88 -9.36
N GLN A 22 8.22 28.84 -9.55
CA GLN A 22 8.67 28.40 -10.86
C GLN A 22 7.97 27.10 -11.24
N GLU A 23 7.16 27.17 -12.29
CA GLU A 23 6.43 26.01 -12.80
C GLU A 23 7.38 25.09 -13.60
N VAL A 24 7.86 24.02 -12.96
CA VAL A 24 8.68 22.99 -13.66
C VAL A 24 7.81 22.13 -14.59
N LEU A 25 6.55 21.91 -14.20
CA LEU A 25 5.55 21.19 -14.96
C LEU A 25 4.22 21.92 -14.86
N PRO A 26 3.42 21.94 -15.94
CA PRO A 26 2.15 22.64 -15.94
C PRO A 26 1.24 22.14 -14.82
N LEU A 27 0.64 23.05 -14.06
CA LEU A 27 -0.31 22.86 -12.98
C LEU A 27 -1.66 22.38 -13.54
N ARG A 28 -1.64 21.22 -14.18
CA ARG A 28 -2.80 20.58 -14.81
C ARG A 28 -2.86 19.11 -14.44
N LEU A 29 -4.08 18.60 -14.36
CA LEU A 29 -4.31 17.19 -14.13
C LEU A 29 -3.97 16.37 -15.38
N LYS A 30 -3.41 15.18 -15.14
CA LYS A 30 -3.17 14.16 -16.18
C LYS A 30 -4.40 13.26 -16.29
N ASN A 31 -4.65 12.74 -17.49
CA ASN A 31 -5.68 11.72 -17.74
C ASN A 31 -5.30 10.31 -17.24
N HIS A 32 -4.22 10.19 -16.45
CA HIS A 32 -3.79 8.95 -15.83
C HIS A 32 -3.01 9.23 -14.54
N VAL A 33 -3.02 8.23 -13.66
CA VAL A 33 -2.16 8.14 -12.49
C VAL A 33 -1.08 7.09 -12.72
N SER A 34 0.10 7.34 -12.16
CA SER A 34 1.16 6.34 -12.12
C SER A 34 0.82 5.25 -11.10
N GLY A 35 1.11 4.00 -11.43
CA GLY A 35 0.94 2.89 -10.51
C GLY A 35 2.12 2.80 -9.55
N LYS A 36 1.85 2.91 -8.24
CA LYS A 36 2.82 2.50 -7.22
C LYS A 36 2.51 1.06 -6.83
N THR A 37 3.50 0.19 -6.92
CA THR A 37 3.39 -1.15 -6.34
C THR A 37 3.47 -1.02 -4.83
N ASP A 38 2.42 -1.43 -4.13
CA ASP A 38 2.46 -1.54 -2.68
C ASP A 38 3.46 -2.64 -2.30
N LYS A 39 4.62 -2.22 -1.75
CA LYS A 39 5.59 -3.13 -1.14
C LYS A 39 5.11 -3.48 0.27
N THR A 40 3.97 -4.18 0.37
CA THR A 40 3.57 -4.76 1.66
C THR A 40 4.46 -5.95 1.95
N SER A 41 4.90 -6.10 3.21
CA SER A 41 5.67 -7.27 3.64
C SER A 41 4.82 -8.53 3.46
N ASP A 42 5.35 -9.52 2.72
CA ASP A 42 4.70 -10.79 2.43
C ASP A 42 4.68 -11.77 3.63
N VAL A 43 4.66 -11.25 4.85
CA VAL A 43 4.67 -12.06 6.08
C VAL A 43 3.26 -12.61 6.31
N ALA A 44 3.14 -13.93 6.33
CA ALA A 44 1.88 -14.64 6.51
C ALA A 44 2.05 -15.81 7.51
N CYS A 45 0.93 -16.28 8.07
CA CYS A 45 0.87 -17.49 8.90
C CYS A 45 1.76 -17.45 10.16
N LEU A 46 1.93 -16.26 10.75
CA LEU A 46 2.76 -16.10 11.95
C LEU A 46 2.23 -16.92 13.13
N GLN A 47 0.92 -17.01 13.28
CA GLN A 47 0.30 -17.75 14.37
C GLN A 47 0.63 -19.25 14.27
N GLU A 48 0.42 -19.84 13.11
CA GLU A 48 0.71 -21.25 12.83
C GLU A 48 2.21 -21.55 12.94
N MET A 49 3.05 -20.61 12.51
CA MET A 49 4.51 -20.71 12.65
C MET A 49 4.95 -20.73 14.12
N THR A 50 4.36 -19.88 14.98
CA THR A 50 4.69 -19.88 16.42
C THR A 50 4.29 -21.18 17.12
N VAL A 51 3.13 -21.75 16.77
CA VAL A 51 2.66 -23.03 17.32
C VAL A 51 3.58 -24.18 16.88
N LEU A 52 3.98 -24.20 15.61
CA LEU A 52 4.94 -25.19 15.09
C LEU A 52 6.28 -25.11 15.83
N PHE A 53 6.83 -23.90 16.00
CA PHE A 53 8.09 -23.72 16.72
C PHE A 53 8.01 -24.11 18.19
N SER A 54 6.85 -23.91 18.83
CA SER A 54 6.63 -24.40 20.20
C SER A 54 6.71 -25.93 20.26
N CYS A 55 6.05 -26.63 19.33
CA CYS A 55 6.10 -28.10 19.29
C CYS A 55 7.51 -28.63 18.98
N LEU A 56 8.19 -28.02 18.01
CA LEU A 56 9.56 -28.43 17.67
C LEU A 56 10.50 -28.24 18.87
N LYS A 57 10.38 -27.12 19.58
CA LYS A 57 11.20 -26.85 20.76
C LYS A 57 10.99 -27.87 21.89
N THR A 58 9.77 -28.36 22.10
CA THR A 58 9.48 -29.34 23.14
C THR A 58 9.90 -30.76 22.78
N ASN A 59 10.10 -31.05 21.50
CA ASN A 59 10.37 -32.40 20.97
C ASN A 59 11.74 -32.50 20.29
N ASP A 60 12.72 -31.69 20.73
CA ASP A 60 14.08 -31.66 20.18
C ASP A 60 14.14 -31.55 18.64
N PHE A 61 13.22 -30.76 18.09
CA PHE A 61 13.07 -30.50 16.65
C PHE A 61 12.73 -31.74 15.82
N ASN A 62 12.16 -32.78 16.42
CA ASN A 62 11.66 -33.93 15.69
C ASN A 62 10.32 -33.63 14.99
N GLU A 63 10.37 -33.42 13.68
CA GLU A 63 9.21 -33.09 12.86
C GLU A 63 8.11 -34.16 12.89
N SER A 64 8.47 -35.44 13.04
CA SER A 64 7.49 -36.54 13.05
C SER A 64 6.51 -36.46 14.22
N LEU A 65 6.96 -35.88 15.34
CA LEU A 65 6.14 -35.67 16.54
C LEU A 65 5.25 -34.42 16.44
N CYS A 66 5.54 -33.52 15.48
CA CYS A 66 4.83 -32.27 15.24
C CYS A 66 4.06 -32.25 13.90
N ALA A 67 3.69 -33.43 13.39
CA ALA A 67 3.06 -33.57 12.07
C ALA A 67 1.76 -32.75 11.93
N LYS A 68 1.01 -32.59 13.03
CA LYS A 68 -0.23 -31.82 13.06
C LYS A 68 0.03 -30.33 12.86
N GLU A 69 1.01 -29.78 13.56
CA GLU A 69 1.41 -28.38 13.52
C GLU A 69 2.01 -28.03 12.15
N VAL A 70 2.80 -28.95 11.59
CA VAL A 70 3.33 -28.84 10.21
C VAL A 70 2.18 -28.79 9.20
N GLY A 71 1.20 -29.69 9.32
CA GLY A 71 0.03 -29.72 8.43
C GLY A 71 -0.76 -28.41 8.46
N ASN A 72 -1.01 -27.87 9.66
CA ASN A 72 -1.72 -26.61 9.84
C ASN A 72 -0.97 -25.42 9.21
N PHE A 73 0.35 -25.33 9.44
CA PHE A 73 1.19 -24.30 8.83
C PHE A 73 1.16 -24.38 7.29
N GLN A 74 1.32 -25.57 6.73
CA GLN A 74 1.27 -25.78 5.29
C GLN A 74 -0.10 -25.40 4.69
N GLN A 75 -1.19 -25.72 5.39
CA GLN A 75 -2.54 -25.35 4.95
C GLN A 75 -2.71 -23.84 4.91
N CYS A 76 -2.27 -23.12 5.96
CA CYS A 76 -2.30 -21.66 5.97
C CYS A 76 -1.47 -21.09 4.80
N TYR A 77 -0.25 -21.59 4.60
CA TYR A 77 0.65 -21.08 3.57
C TYR A 77 0.11 -21.30 2.16
N LYS A 78 -0.45 -22.48 1.87
CA LYS A 78 -1.14 -22.76 0.59
C LYS A 78 -2.31 -21.81 0.36
N GLY A 79 -3.13 -21.58 1.39
CA GLY A 79 -4.24 -20.63 1.32
C GLY A 79 -3.78 -19.19 1.05
N TYR A 80 -2.68 -18.77 1.69
CA TYR A 80 -2.07 -17.47 1.44
C TYR A 80 -1.57 -17.33 -0.01
N LEU A 81 -0.86 -18.33 -0.54
CA LEU A 81 -0.37 -18.31 -1.92
C LEU A 81 -1.53 -18.19 -2.92
N GLY A 82 -2.62 -18.94 -2.72
CA GLY A 82 -3.82 -18.86 -3.57
C GLY A 82 -4.50 -17.49 -3.52
N LYS A 83 -4.62 -16.89 -2.33
CA LYS A 83 -5.16 -15.52 -2.19
C LYS A 83 -4.24 -14.49 -2.86
N LYS A 84 -2.92 -14.66 -2.74
CA LYS A 84 -1.93 -13.76 -3.33
C LYS A 84 -1.97 -13.79 -4.86
N SER A 85 -2.03 -14.98 -5.46
CA SER A 85 -2.16 -15.12 -6.93
C SER A 85 -3.49 -14.52 -7.42
N ALA A 86 -4.61 -14.83 -6.77
CA ALA A 86 -5.92 -14.27 -7.11
C ALA A 86 -5.95 -12.73 -7.01
N LYS A 87 -5.34 -12.16 -5.95
CA LYS A 87 -5.21 -10.70 -5.80
C LYS A 87 -4.36 -10.09 -6.91
N LYS A 88 -3.26 -10.76 -7.32
CA LYS A 88 -2.40 -10.30 -8.41
C LYS A 88 -3.13 -10.31 -9.75
N GLU A 89 -3.90 -11.36 -10.04
CA GLU A 89 -4.68 -11.47 -11.28
C GLU A 89 -5.79 -10.42 -11.36
N THR A 90 -6.57 -10.26 -10.29
CA THR A 90 -7.66 -9.28 -10.21
C THR A 90 -7.13 -7.85 -10.32
N SER A 91 -6.08 -7.53 -9.57
CA SER A 91 -5.37 -6.25 -9.66
C SER A 91 -4.77 -6.05 -11.05
N GLY A 92 -4.28 -7.12 -11.68
CA GLY A 92 -3.69 -7.13 -13.01
C GLY A 92 -4.67 -6.75 -14.13
N LYS A 93 -5.87 -7.33 -14.11
CA LYS A 93 -6.94 -7.14 -15.11
C LYS A 93 -7.59 -5.75 -15.01
N GLY A 94 -7.52 -5.11 -13.85
CA GLY A 94 -8.12 -3.79 -13.60
C GLY A 94 -9.63 -3.77 -13.89
N VAL A 95 -10.33 -4.85 -13.56
CA VAL A 95 -11.80 -4.95 -13.71
C VAL A 95 -12.43 -3.90 -12.81
N LEU A 96 -13.36 -3.09 -13.32
CA LEU A 96 -14.01 -2.06 -12.51
C LEU A 96 -14.94 -2.75 -11.49
N VAL A 97 -14.60 -2.64 -10.21
CA VAL A 97 -15.44 -3.12 -9.10
C VAL A 97 -15.99 -1.88 -8.39
N ALA A 98 -17.28 -1.90 -8.06
CA ALA A 98 -17.89 -0.82 -7.28
C ALA A 98 -17.29 -0.79 -5.87
N GLY A 99 -16.77 0.36 -5.45
CA GLY A 99 -16.10 0.51 -4.16
C GLY A 99 -15.40 1.86 -4.03
N LYS A 100 -14.95 2.18 -2.82
CA LYS A 100 -14.29 3.46 -2.49
C LYS A 100 -12.84 3.51 -2.99
N ASP A 101 -12.11 2.40 -2.85
CA ASP A 101 -10.67 2.34 -3.16
C ASP A 101 -10.43 1.60 -4.48
N LEU A 102 -10.20 2.37 -5.56
CA LEU A 102 -9.87 1.84 -6.87
C LEU A 102 -8.36 1.67 -7.04
N ASN A 103 -7.95 0.53 -7.56
CA ASN A 103 -6.59 0.31 -8.03
C ASN A 103 -6.25 1.28 -9.18
N TYR A 104 -4.98 1.69 -9.32
CA TYR A 104 -4.52 2.62 -10.37
C TYR A 104 -4.94 2.18 -11.78
N LYS A 105 -4.95 0.88 -12.06
CA LYS A 105 -5.42 0.33 -13.34
C LYS A 105 -6.92 0.52 -13.57
N GLN A 106 -7.73 0.39 -12.51
CA GLN A 106 -9.17 0.63 -12.56
C GLN A 106 -9.42 2.13 -12.73
N LEU A 107 -8.76 2.97 -11.94
CA LEU A 107 -8.88 4.42 -12.00
C LEU A 107 -8.49 4.98 -13.38
N ASN A 108 -7.38 4.48 -13.97
CA ASN A 108 -6.95 4.88 -15.31
C ASN A 108 -7.96 4.50 -16.41
N LYS A 109 -8.80 3.46 -16.23
CA LYS A 109 -9.90 3.19 -17.17
C LYS A 109 -11.02 4.22 -17.04
N VAL A 110 -11.29 4.71 -15.83
CA VAL A 110 -12.28 5.77 -15.58
C VAL A 110 -11.78 7.11 -16.15
N LEU A 111 -10.54 7.49 -15.85
CA LEU A 111 -9.94 8.74 -16.33
C LEU A 111 -9.81 8.80 -17.87
N LYS A 112 -9.65 7.65 -18.53
CA LYS A 112 -9.70 7.58 -20.00
C LYS A 112 -11.09 7.83 -20.58
N LYS A 113 -12.15 7.42 -19.87
CA LYS A 113 -13.53 7.66 -20.29
C LYS A 113 -13.95 9.11 -20.07
N TYR A 114 -13.44 9.74 -19.02
CA TYR A 114 -13.74 11.11 -18.64
C TYR A 114 -12.44 11.94 -18.52
N PRO A 115 -11.83 12.31 -19.65
CA PRO A 115 -10.60 13.08 -19.65
C PRO A 115 -10.84 14.51 -19.15
N THR A 116 -9.82 15.10 -18.52
CA THR A 116 -9.84 16.50 -18.10
C THR A 116 -9.71 17.42 -19.31
N SER A 117 -10.58 18.42 -19.43
CA SER A 117 -10.65 19.37 -20.57
C SER A 117 -9.43 20.28 -20.71
N SER A 118 -8.61 20.42 -19.67
CA SER A 118 -7.40 21.25 -19.62
C SER A 118 -6.18 20.68 -20.38
N GLN A 119 -6.39 19.77 -21.34
CA GLN A 119 -5.32 19.11 -22.11
C GLN A 119 -5.16 19.69 -23.53
N ASN A 120 -6.05 20.60 -23.96
CA ASN A 120 -6.12 21.11 -25.33
C ASN A 120 -5.61 22.56 -25.50
N TYR A 121 -4.77 23.05 -24.59
CA TYR A 121 -4.11 24.36 -24.72
C TYR A 121 -2.61 24.21 -24.51
#